data_AF-A0A958IKW7-F1
#
_entry.id   AF-A0A958IKW7-F1
#
_cell.length_a   1.000
_cell.length_b   1.000
_cell.length_c   1.000
_cell.angle_alpha   90.00
_cell.angle_beta   90.00
_cell.angle_gamma   90.00
#
_symmetry.space_group_name_H-M   'P 1'
#
loop_
_entity.id
_entity.type
_entity.pdbx_description
1 polymer ?
#
loop_
_entity_poly.entity_id
_entity_poly.type
_entity_poly.pdbx_seq_one_letter_code
_entity_poly.pdbx_strand_id
1 'polypeptide(L)'
;MGPNGLNEFVKHFYPQMRKKALIIDVRGNGGGNVSPMLIERLRREIAMVDMSRNTTTRPDPGDIHMGPMVCLVNEFSASDGDLFPYRFKHYKLGKLIGKRSWGGVVGIRGSLPFVDGADLRKPEFAPFSLDGKNWIIEGYGVDPDIFVDNDPMKEYAGEDQQLNKAIEVILEELKLHDAKLPEIPPYPVR
;
A
#
# COMPACT_ATOMS: atom_id res chain seq x y z
N MET A 1 6.98 -6.48 4.98
CA MET A 1 6.39 -5.59 6.01
C MET A 1 7.06 -5.71 7.40
N GLY A 2 8.38 -5.95 7.49
CA GLY A 2 9.13 -5.80 8.75
C GLY A 2 9.93 -4.48 8.80
N PRO A 3 10.88 -4.34 9.73
CA PRO A 3 11.76 -3.16 9.82
C PRO A 3 12.44 -2.78 8.51
N ASN A 4 12.95 -3.76 7.75
CA ASN A 4 13.54 -3.52 6.43
C ASN A 4 12.52 -2.95 5.43
N GLY A 5 11.28 -3.45 5.44
CA GLY A 5 10.22 -2.93 4.58
C GLY A 5 9.82 -1.51 4.96
N LEU A 6 9.81 -1.18 6.24
CA LEU A 6 9.58 0.20 6.71
C LEU A 6 10.71 1.13 6.28
N ASN A 7 11.96 0.68 6.36
CA ASN A 7 13.12 1.45 5.90
C ASN A 7 13.07 1.74 4.40
N GLU A 8 12.78 0.72 3.57
CA GLU A 8 12.63 0.93 2.12
C GLU A 8 11.42 1.82 1.81
N PHE A 9 10.31 1.69 2.54
CA PHE A 9 9.17 2.60 2.39
C PHE A 9 9.59 4.05 2.66
N VAL A 10 10.21 4.36 3.81
CA VAL A 10 10.64 5.74 4.13
C VAL A 10 11.62 6.27 3.08
N LYS A 11 12.61 5.47 2.69
CA LYS A 11 13.63 5.83 1.70
C LYS A 11 13.01 6.17 0.34
N HIS A 12 11.99 5.43 -0.09
CA HIS A 12 11.41 5.59 -1.42
C HIS A 12 10.14 6.44 -1.46
N PHE A 13 9.41 6.60 -0.35
CA PHE A 13 8.13 7.32 -0.31
C PHE A 13 8.31 8.84 -0.29
N TYR A 14 9.02 9.38 0.71
CA TYR A 14 9.14 10.83 0.90
C TYR A 14 9.75 11.59 -0.29
N PRO A 15 10.74 11.05 -1.02
CA PRO A 15 11.24 11.70 -2.23
C PRO A 15 10.21 11.80 -3.37
N GLN A 16 9.10 11.05 -3.32
CA GLN A 16 8.08 11.00 -4.37
C GLN A 16 6.88 11.91 -4.09
N MET A 17 6.85 12.64 -2.98
CA MET A 17 5.67 13.46 -2.58
C MET A 17 5.29 14.56 -3.58
N ARG A 18 6.19 14.91 -4.51
CA ARG A 18 5.92 15.89 -5.59
C ARG A 18 5.45 15.24 -6.89
N LYS A 19 5.36 13.91 -6.95
CA LYS A 19 4.86 13.20 -8.12
C LYS A 19 3.33 13.32 -8.16
N LYS A 20 2.78 13.35 -9.37
CA LYS A 20 1.33 13.46 -9.56
C LYS A 20 0.57 12.19 -9.19
N ALA A 21 1.26 11.05 -9.14
CA ALA A 21 0.70 9.73 -8.96
C ALA A 21 1.74 8.80 -8.32
N LEU A 22 1.31 7.75 -7.62
CA LEU A 22 2.19 6.74 -7.04
C LEU A 22 1.76 5.32 -7.41
N ILE A 23 2.73 4.49 -7.79
CA ILE A 23 2.58 3.04 -7.87
C ILE A 23 3.21 2.47 -6.59
N ILE A 24 2.44 1.71 -5.81
CA ILE A 24 2.90 1.05 -4.60
C ILE A 24 3.12 -0.43 -4.92
N ASP A 25 4.36 -0.86 -5.01
CA ASP A 25 4.68 -2.26 -5.31
C ASP A 25 4.85 -3.07 -4.03
N VAL A 26 3.96 -4.04 -3.81
CA VAL A 26 4.06 -5.01 -2.70
C VAL A 26 4.18 -6.45 -3.18
N ARG A 27 4.55 -6.65 -4.45
CA ARG A 27 4.89 -7.98 -4.98
C ARG A 27 6.10 -8.54 -4.25
N GLY A 28 6.06 -9.84 -3.93
CA GLY A 28 7.14 -10.48 -3.17
C GLY A 28 7.25 -10.07 -1.70
N ASN A 29 6.25 -9.35 -1.17
CA ASN A 29 6.26 -8.90 0.23
C ASN A 29 5.92 -10.03 1.20
N GLY A 30 6.94 -10.63 1.82
CA GLY A 30 6.79 -11.75 2.75
C GLY A 30 6.18 -11.45 4.14
N GLY A 31 5.61 -10.26 4.36
CA GLY A 31 4.89 -9.95 5.61
C GLY A 31 5.72 -9.34 6.74
N GLY A 32 5.19 -9.39 7.96
CA GLY A 32 5.68 -8.66 9.13
C GLY A 32 4.52 -8.05 9.92
N ASN A 33 4.57 -6.76 10.24
CA ASN A 33 3.56 -6.11 11.08
C ASN A 33 3.40 -4.58 10.88
N VAL A 34 4.10 -3.97 9.92
CA VAL A 34 4.09 -2.51 9.76
C VAL A 34 3.05 -1.99 8.76
N SER A 35 2.27 -2.85 8.10
CA SER A 35 1.29 -2.40 7.10
C SER A 35 0.27 -1.38 7.62
N PRO A 36 -0.21 -1.39 8.89
CA PRO A 36 -1.07 -0.33 9.40
C PRO A 36 -0.41 1.05 9.34
N MET A 37 0.88 1.14 9.70
CA MET A 37 1.64 2.40 9.68
C MET A 37 1.74 2.96 8.26
N LEU A 38 1.98 2.09 7.26
CA LEU A 38 2.05 2.49 5.86
C LEU A 38 0.68 2.94 5.35
N ILE A 39 -0.38 2.19 5.65
CA ILE A 39 -1.75 2.55 5.27
C ILE A 39 -2.15 3.91 5.86
N GLU A 40 -1.84 4.17 7.13
CA GLU A 40 -2.08 5.48 7.77
C GLU A 40 -1.39 6.63 7.05
N ARG A 41 -0.18 6.43 6.52
CA ARG A 41 0.52 7.45 5.72
C ARG A 41 -0.15 7.67 4.37
N LEU A 42 -0.55 6.59 3.69
CA LEU A 42 -1.16 6.65 2.36
C LEU A 42 -2.59 7.21 2.38
N ARG A 43 -3.35 6.98 3.45
CA ARG A 43 -4.75 7.44 3.57
C ARG A 43 -4.91 8.81 4.21
N ARG A 44 -3.81 9.50 4.48
CA ARG A 44 -3.82 10.76 5.23
C ARG A 44 -4.62 11.82 4.46
N GLU A 45 -5.54 12.46 5.17
CA GLU A 45 -6.39 13.51 4.61
C GLU A 45 -5.85 14.89 4.98
N ILE A 46 -5.96 15.83 4.04
CA ILE A 46 -5.58 17.23 4.26
C ILE A 46 -6.64 17.91 5.14
N ALA A 47 -6.19 18.61 6.18
CA ALA A 47 -7.06 19.36 7.08
C ALA A 47 -7.01 20.87 6.79
N MET A 48 -5.83 21.39 6.45
CA MET A 48 -5.64 22.80 6.10
C MET A 48 -4.45 22.99 5.14
N VAL A 49 -4.25 24.23 4.72
CA VAL A 49 -3.19 24.60 3.78
C VAL A 49 -2.36 25.72 4.40
N ASP A 50 -1.08 25.43 4.60
CA ASP A 50 -0.13 26.39 5.13
C ASP A 50 0.38 27.31 4.04
N MET A 51 0.57 28.57 4.41
CA MET A 51 1.25 29.56 3.60
C MET A 51 2.45 30.12 4.34
N SER A 52 3.52 30.41 3.63
CA SER A 52 4.64 31.20 4.13
C SER A 52 4.99 32.27 3.10
N ARG A 53 5.42 33.44 3.59
CA ARG A 53 5.75 34.59 2.73
C ARG A 53 6.76 34.17 1.66
N ASN A 54 6.45 34.47 0.39
CA ASN A 54 7.27 34.17 -0.79
C ASN A 54 7.51 32.67 -1.04
N THR A 55 6.60 31.79 -0.61
CA THR A 55 6.69 30.35 -0.85
C THR A 55 5.38 29.78 -1.40
N THR A 56 5.42 28.55 -1.92
CA THR A 56 4.21 27.83 -2.33
C THR A 56 3.44 27.31 -1.12
N THR A 57 2.13 27.17 -1.27
CA THR A 57 1.28 26.50 -0.29
C THR A 57 1.71 25.06 -0.04
N ARG A 58 1.43 24.55 1.16
CA ARG A 58 1.72 23.17 1.56
C ARG A 58 0.49 22.55 2.23
N PRO A 59 0.26 21.24 2.07
CA PRO A 59 -0.78 20.58 2.84
C PRO A 59 -0.37 20.48 4.31
N ASP A 60 -1.34 20.61 5.21
CA ASP A 60 -1.23 20.22 6.61
C ASP A 60 -2.32 19.16 6.91
N PRO A 61 -1.94 17.95 7.39
CA PRO A 61 -0.57 17.53 7.69
C PRO A 61 0.34 17.46 6.46
N GLY A 62 1.64 17.70 6.66
CA GLY A 62 2.64 17.57 5.61
C GLY A 62 2.83 16.14 5.09
N ASP A 63 3.59 16.01 4.00
CA ASP A 63 3.93 14.73 3.35
C ASP A 63 2.71 13.88 2.98
N ILE A 64 1.69 14.53 2.42
CA ILE A 64 0.50 13.90 1.85
C ILE A 64 0.70 13.75 0.34
N HIS A 65 0.41 12.56 -0.18
CA HIS A 65 0.20 12.35 -1.60
C HIS A 65 -1.28 12.56 -1.93
N MET A 66 -1.58 13.58 -2.75
CA MET A 66 -2.97 13.93 -3.11
C MET A 66 -3.42 13.34 -4.46
N GLY A 67 -2.50 12.73 -5.20
CA GLY A 67 -2.78 12.16 -6.51
C GLY A 67 -3.36 10.74 -6.44
N PRO A 68 -3.77 10.17 -7.58
CA PRO A 68 -4.18 8.78 -7.65
C PRO A 68 -3.03 7.84 -7.26
N MET A 69 -3.39 6.65 -6.82
CA MET A 69 -2.48 5.58 -6.48
C MET A 69 -2.98 4.27 -7.08
N VAL A 70 -2.05 3.38 -7.43
CA VAL A 70 -2.35 1.98 -7.72
C VAL A 70 -1.37 1.10 -6.95
N CYS A 71 -1.76 -0.14 -6.69
CA CYS A 71 -0.97 -1.07 -5.91
C CYS A 71 -0.75 -2.37 -6.68
N LEU A 72 0.51 -2.81 -6.78
CA LEU A 72 0.88 -4.09 -7.39
C LEU A 72 0.94 -5.18 -6.32
N VAL A 73 0.27 -6.31 -6.59
CA VAL A 73 0.18 -7.47 -5.70
C VAL A 73 0.37 -8.75 -6.49
N ASN A 74 0.99 -9.77 -5.88
CA ASN A 74 1.14 -11.08 -6.49
C ASN A 74 1.06 -12.21 -5.46
N GLU A 75 1.16 -13.45 -5.92
CA GLU A 75 1.08 -14.68 -5.11
C GLU A 75 2.16 -14.80 -4.03
N PHE A 76 3.22 -13.98 -4.11
CA PHE A 76 4.29 -13.92 -3.13
C PHE A 76 4.09 -12.81 -2.08
N SER A 77 3.04 -11.99 -2.20
CA SER A 77 2.58 -11.10 -1.14
C SER A 77 1.90 -11.95 -0.06
N ALA A 78 2.48 -11.98 1.15
CA ALA A 78 2.13 -12.96 2.18
C ALA A 78 2.02 -12.34 3.58
N SER A 79 1.13 -12.87 4.42
CA SER A 79 0.92 -12.46 5.82
C SER A 79 0.52 -10.99 5.94
N ASP A 80 1.29 -10.15 6.63
CA ASP A 80 1.00 -8.70 6.62
C ASP A 80 1.13 -8.07 5.22
N GLY A 81 1.76 -8.78 4.27
CA GLY A 81 1.74 -8.52 2.83
C GLY A 81 0.41 -8.86 2.15
N ASP A 82 -0.45 -9.70 2.72
CA ASP A 82 -1.86 -9.85 2.34
C ASP A 82 -2.72 -8.75 3.00
N LEU A 83 -2.42 -8.40 4.26
CA LEU A 83 -3.21 -7.40 5.00
C LEU A 83 -3.09 -5.99 4.41
N PHE A 84 -1.93 -5.64 3.84
CA PHE A 84 -1.74 -4.37 3.15
C PHE A 84 -2.68 -4.18 1.95
N PRO A 85 -2.68 -5.04 0.90
CA PRO A 85 -3.58 -4.88 -0.24
C PRO A 85 -5.06 -4.97 0.18
N TYR A 86 -5.41 -5.80 1.17
CA TYR A 86 -6.76 -5.80 1.72
C TYR A 86 -7.16 -4.42 2.25
N ARG A 87 -6.33 -3.80 3.11
CA ARG A 87 -6.58 -2.46 3.67
C ARG A 87 -6.60 -1.40 2.58
N PHE A 88 -5.70 -1.48 1.60
CA PHE A 88 -5.63 -0.55 0.48
C PHE A 88 -6.95 -0.54 -0.32
N LYS A 89 -7.50 -1.72 -0.60
CA LYS A 89 -8.80 -1.90 -1.26
C LYS A 89 -9.96 -1.47 -0.37
N HIS A 90 -9.96 -1.86 0.91
CA HIS A 90 -11.00 -1.50 1.88
C HIS A 90 -11.16 0.02 2.03
N TYR A 91 -10.06 0.75 2.11
CA TYR A 91 -10.05 2.21 2.20
C TYR A 91 -10.14 2.92 0.85
N LYS A 92 -10.32 2.18 -0.25
CA LYS A 92 -10.49 2.71 -1.61
C LYS A 92 -9.33 3.65 -2.02
N LEU A 93 -8.10 3.30 -1.65
CA LEU A 93 -6.92 4.12 -1.94
C LEU A 93 -6.51 4.08 -3.42
N GLY A 94 -7.00 3.10 -4.17
CA GLY A 94 -6.65 2.88 -5.56
C GLY A 94 -7.02 1.49 -6.04
N LYS A 95 -6.64 1.15 -7.28
CA LYS A 95 -6.80 -0.20 -7.84
C LYS A 95 -5.66 -1.12 -7.44
N LEU A 96 -6.01 -2.36 -7.11
CA LEU A 96 -5.06 -3.48 -7.02
C LEU A 96 -4.87 -4.12 -8.40
N ILE A 97 -3.62 -4.36 -8.79
CA ILE A 97 -3.25 -4.91 -10.10
C ILE A 97 -2.26 -6.05 -9.90
N GLY A 98 -2.46 -7.17 -10.60
CA GLY A 98 -1.54 -8.30 -10.59
C GLY A 98 -2.24 -9.63 -10.36
N LYS A 99 -1.78 -10.42 -9.37
CA LYS A 99 -2.34 -11.73 -9.03
C LYS A 99 -2.82 -11.79 -7.59
N ARG A 100 -3.68 -12.76 -7.30
CA ARG A 100 -4.13 -13.03 -5.93
C ARG A 100 -2.93 -13.27 -5.03
N SER A 101 -2.97 -12.68 -3.84
CA SER A 101 -1.96 -12.87 -2.80
C SER A 101 -2.00 -14.26 -2.15
N TRP A 102 -1.04 -14.55 -1.26
CA TRP A 102 -0.82 -15.89 -0.70
C TRP A 102 -1.99 -16.43 0.14
N GLY A 103 -2.62 -15.59 0.97
CA GLY A 103 -3.79 -15.97 1.77
C GLY A 103 -3.50 -16.63 3.10
N GLY A 104 -2.37 -16.33 3.74
CA GLY A 104 -2.04 -16.83 5.09
C GLY A 104 -1.86 -15.68 6.08
N VAL A 105 -2.89 -15.34 6.85
CA VAL A 105 -2.93 -14.20 7.78
C VAL A 105 -3.18 -14.60 9.24
N VAL A 106 -3.26 -15.88 9.55
CA VAL A 106 -3.26 -16.32 10.95
C VAL A 106 -1.85 -16.15 11.51
N GLY A 107 -1.69 -15.13 12.34
CA GLY A 107 -0.41 -14.79 12.94
C GLY A 107 0.03 -15.79 14.01
N ILE A 108 1.34 -15.81 14.24
CA ILE A 108 2.03 -16.76 15.11
C ILE A 108 2.67 -16.03 16.29
N ARG A 109 2.84 -16.73 17.41
CA ARG A 109 3.78 -16.35 18.47
C ARG A 109 4.86 -17.43 18.58
N GLY A 110 6.06 -17.04 18.99
CA GLY A 110 7.11 -18.00 19.32
C GLY A 110 6.74 -18.79 20.57
N SER A 111 7.22 -20.02 20.68
CA SER A 111 7.16 -20.75 21.94
C SER A 111 8.28 -20.30 22.88
N LEU A 112 8.22 -20.72 24.14
CA LEU A 112 9.47 -20.87 24.89
C LEU A 112 10.33 -21.92 24.16
N PRO A 113 11.67 -21.77 24.13
CA PRO A 113 12.53 -22.76 23.48
C PRO A 113 12.34 -24.13 24.12
N PHE A 114 12.26 -25.18 23.31
CA PHE A 114 12.25 -26.55 23.80
C PHE A 114 13.62 -26.95 24.36
N VAL A 115 13.69 -28.12 25.00
CA VAL A 115 14.92 -28.62 25.66
C VAL A 115 16.12 -28.75 24.71
N ASP A 116 15.87 -28.91 23.42
CA ASP A 116 16.86 -29.00 22.34
C ASP A 116 17.07 -27.65 21.61
N GLY A 117 16.42 -26.58 22.07
CA GLY A 117 16.47 -25.26 21.45
C GLY A 117 15.51 -25.06 20.28
N ALA A 118 14.68 -26.04 19.95
CA ALA A 118 13.69 -25.88 18.88
C ALA A 118 12.60 -24.84 19.25
N ASP A 119 12.07 -24.18 18.22
CA ASP A 119 11.03 -23.15 18.32
C ASP A 119 9.80 -23.61 17.54
N LEU A 120 8.63 -23.60 18.20
CA LEU A 120 7.36 -23.95 17.59
C LEU A 120 6.59 -22.69 17.21
N ARG A 121 6.29 -22.56 15.92
CA ARG A 121 5.35 -21.55 15.41
C ARG A 121 3.99 -22.19 15.19
N LYS A 122 3.01 -21.76 15.98
CA LYS A 122 1.62 -22.18 15.83
C LYS A 122 0.72 -20.99 15.47
N PRO A 123 -0.28 -21.18 14.60
CA PRO A 123 -1.27 -20.16 14.30
C PRO A 123 -2.10 -19.83 15.56
N GLU A 124 -2.20 -18.55 15.94
CA GLU A 124 -2.82 -18.13 17.20
C GLU A 124 -3.84 -16.99 17.06
N PHE A 125 -3.66 -16.07 16.12
CA PHE A 125 -4.51 -14.89 16.03
C PHE A 125 -4.84 -14.55 14.57
N ALA A 126 -6.13 -14.52 14.26
CA ALA A 126 -6.64 -14.36 12.90
C ALA A 126 -7.52 -13.11 12.78
N PRO A 127 -7.35 -12.29 11.72
CA PRO A 127 -8.30 -11.24 11.40
C PRO A 127 -9.56 -11.82 10.73
N PHE A 128 -10.71 -11.21 11.01
CA PHE A 128 -12.01 -11.57 10.43
C PHE A 128 -12.72 -10.31 9.90
N SER A 129 -13.84 -10.50 9.21
CA SER A 129 -14.63 -9.40 8.63
C SER A 129 -15.20 -8.45 9.69
N LEU A 130 -15.43 -7.19 9.32
CA LEU A 130 -16.00 -6.17 10.23
C LEU A 130 -17.38 -6.55 10.79
N ASP A 131 -18.16 -7.32 10.04
CA ASP A 131 -19.47 -7.82 10.47
C ASP A 131 -19.41 -9.11 11.28
N GLY A 132 -18.21 -9.66 11.51
CA GLY A 132 -17.99 -10.87 12.31
C GLY A 132 -18.38 -12.18 11.63
N LYS A 133 -18.67 -12.18 10.32
CA LYS A 133 -19.25 -13.35 9.63
C LYS A 133 -18.26 -14.22 8.86
N ASN A 134 -17.14 -13.67 8.42
CA ASN A 134 -16.26 -14.35 7.47
C ASN A 134 -14.77 -14.19 7.80
N TRP A 135 -14.00 -15.22 7.45
CA TRP A 135 -12.55 -15.12 7.30
C TRP A 135 -12.26 -14.53 5.92
N ILE A 136 -11.73 -13.32 5.90
CA ILE A 136 -11.70 -12.47 4.70
C ILE A 136 -10.49 -12.70 3.79
N ILE A 137 -9.47 -13.40 4.28
CA ILE A 137 -8.19 -13.56 3.60
C ILE A 137 -7.63 -14.97 3.82
N GLU A 138 -7.69 -15.50 5.04
CA GLU A 138 -7.13 -16.81 5.37
C GLU A 138 -7.66 -17.93 4.46
N GLY A 139 -6.74 -18.74 3.93
CA GLY A 139 -7.04 -19.84 3.00
C GLY A 139 -7.41 -19.40 1.59
N TYR A 140 -7.39 -18.10 1.28
CA TYR A 140 -7.79 -17.57 -0.03
C TYR A 140 -6.81 -16.54 -0.60
N GLY A 141 -6.55 -15.44 0.12
CA GLY A 141 -5.78 -14.29 -0.35
C GLY A 141 -6.64 -13.07 -0.68
N VAL A 142 -6.04 -12.08 -1.34
CA VAL A 142 -6.70 -10.85 -1.77
C VAL A 142 -6.67 -10.80 -3.29
N ASP A 143 -7.85 -10.82 -3.91
CA ASP A 143 -7.94 -10.68 -5.36
C ASP A 143 -7.62 -9.24 -5.81
N PRO A 144 -6.84 -9.09 -6.90
CA PRO A 144 -6.64 -7.80 -7.55
C PRO A 144 -7.96 -7.32 -8.16
N ASP A 145 -8.08 -6.01 -8.37
CA ASP A 145 -9.18 -5.44 -9.17
C ASP A 145 -8.96 -5.69 -10.65
N ILE A 146 -7.70 -5.74 -11.08
CA ILE A 146 -7.30 -6.04 -12.45
C ILE A 146 -6.30 -7.20 -12.41
N PHE A 147 -6.75 -8.38 -12.85
CA PHE A 147 -5.89 -9.55 -12.95
C PHE A 147 -4.92 -9.39 -14.13
N VAL A 148 -3.63 -9.56 -13.85
CA VAL A 148 -2.55 -9.62 -14.84
C VAL A 148 -1.53 -10.63 -14.35
N ASP A 149 -1.28 -11.66 -15.16
CA ASP A 149 -0.18 -12.61 -14.94
C ASP A 149 1.02 -12.17 -15.80
N ASN A 150 2.22 -12.19 -15.22
CA ASN A 150 3.43 -11.93 -15.99
C ASN A 150 3.79 -13.21 -16.75
N ASP A 151 3.92 -13.11 -18.07
CA ASP A 151 4.47 -14.19 -18.88
C ASP A 151 5.95 -14.38 -18.50
N PRO A 152 6.37 -15.59 -18.10
CA PRO A 152 7.74 -15.82 -17.64
C PRO A 152 8.81 -15.51 -18.68
N MET A 153 8.53 -15.71 -19.97
CA MET A 153 9.48 -15.37 -21.04
C MET A 153 9.60 -13.86 -21.12
N LYS A 154 8.47 -13.15 -21.20
CA LYS A 154 8.47 -11.68 -21.29
C LYS A 154 9.14 -11.03 -20.09
N GLU A 155 8.86 -11.51 -18.89
CA GLU A 155 9.51 -11.05 -17.67
C GLU A 155 11.02 -11.29 -17.72
N TYR A 156 11.46 -12.47 -18.17
CA TYR A 156 12.88 -12.77 -18.39
C TYR A 156 13.53 -11.82 -19.42
N ALA A 157 12.78 -11.39 -20.44
CA ALA A 157 13.23 -10.38 -21.40
C ALA A 157 13.15 -8.93 -20.88
N GLY A 158 12.72 -8.72 -19.63
CA GLY A 158 12.63 -7.40 -18.98
C GLY A 158 11.30 -6.67 -19.18
N GLU A 159 10.27 -7.32 -19.74
CA GLU A 159 8.92 -6.78 -19.87
C GLU A 159 8.07 -7.17 -18.65
N ASP A 160 7.84 -6.21 -17.75
CA ASP A 160 6.93 -6.38 -16.61
C ASP A 160 5.50 -5.96 -16.99
N GLN A 161 4.67 -6.94 -17.33
CA GLN A 161 3.29 -6.69 -17.79
C GLN A 161 2.40 -6.11 -16.69
N GLN A 162 2.58 -6.53 -15.44
CA GLN A 162 1.86 -5.98 -14.29
C GLN A 162 2.22 -4.50 -14.08
N LEU A 163 3.50 -4.15 -14.12
CA LEU A 163 3.93 -2.75 -14.01
C LEU A 163 3.45 -1.91 -15.18
N ASN A 164 3.54 -2.43 -16.41
CA ASN A 164 3.03 -1.74 -17.60
C ASN A 164 1.53 -1.46 -17.47
N LYS A 165 0.75 -2.42 -16.97
CA LYS A 165 -0.67 -2.21 -16.72
C LYS A 165 -0.93 -1.19 -15.62
N ALA A 166 -0.13 -1.18 -14.55
CA ALA A 166 -0.23 -0.16 -13.51
C ALA A 166 0.06 1.25 -14.03
N ILE A 167 1.07 1.39 -14.90
CA ILE A 167 1.38 2.66 -15.57
C ILE A 167 0.22 3.11 -16.46
N GLU A 168 -0.35 2.21 -17.27
CA GLU A 168 -1.52 2.49 -18.11
C GLU A 168 -2.69 3.00 -17.25
N VAL A 169 -3.07 2.24 -16.23
CA VAL A 169 -4.23 2.55 -15.37
C VAL A 169 -4.03 3.88 -14.64
N ILE A 170 -2.86 4.11 -14.04
CA ILE A 170 -2.63 5.33 -13.27
C ILE A 170 -2.53 6.58 -14.14
N LEU A 171 -2.07 6.45 -15.40
CA LEU A 171 -2.08 7.53 -16.37
C LEU A 171 -3.51 7.90 -16.80
N GLU A 172 -4.42 6.93 -16.91
CA GLU A 172 -5.84 7.21 -17.15
C GLU A 172 -6.50 7.87 -15.93
N GLU A 173 -6.24 7.38 -14.71
CA GLU A 173 -6.75 8.00 -13.48
C GLU A 173 -6.25 9.44 -13.31
N LEU A 174 -5.01 9.73 -13.71
CA LEU A 174 -4.44 11.07 -13.70
C LEU A 174 -5.20 12.06 -14.58
N LYS A 175 -5.85 11.63 -15.67
CA LYS A 175 -6.66 12.53 -16.51
C LYS A 175 -7.91 13.01 -15.77
N LEU A 176 -8.36 12.27 -14.77
CA LEU A 176 -9.55 12.54 -13.97
C LEU A 176 -9.22 13.26 -12.65
N HIS A 177 -7.95 13.36 -12.28
CA HIS A 177 -7.48 13.96 -11.03
C HIS A 177 -6.69 15.25 -11.27
N ASP A 178 -7.21 16.39 -10.80
CA ASP A 178 -6.47 17.66 -10.69
C ASP A 178 -6.25 18.02 -9.23
N ALA A 179 -5.39 17.26 -8.55
CA ALA A 179 -5.07 17.47 -7.14
C ALA A 179 -4.09 18.65 -6.98
N LYS A 180 -4.61 19.88 -7.03
CA LYS A 180 -3.87 21.10 -6.71
C LYS A 180 -4.33 21.65 -5.37
N LEU A 181 -3.38 22.18 -4.60
CA LEU A 181 -3.72 22.95 -3.41
C LEU A 181 -4.44 24.24 -3.82
N PRO A 182 -5.41 24.71 -3.02
CA PRO A 182 -6.04 26.01 -3.24
C PRO A 182 -5.01 27.14 -3.20
N GLU A 183 -5.31 28.21 -3.93
CA GLU A 183 -4.54 29.45 -3.85
C GLU A 183 -4.77 30.16 -2.52
N ILE A 184 -3.84 31.06 -2.20
CA ILE A 184 -3.92 31.88 -0.99
C ILE A 184 -5.15 32.80 -1.10
N PRO A 185 -6.08 32.81 -0.12
CA PRO A 185 -7.23 33.70 -0.14
C PRO A 185 -6.80 35.17 0.02
N PRO A 186 -7.65 36.14 -0.37
CA PRO A 186 -7.40 37.55 -0.11
C PRO A 186 -7.13 37.82 1.36
N TYR A 187 -6.17 38.69 1.65
CA TYR A 187 -5.87 39.07 3.03
C TYR A 187 -7.07 39.78 3.67
N PRO A 188 -7.33 39.56 4.98
CA PRO A 188 -8.37 40.27 5.70
C PRO A 188 -8.16 41.79 5.61
N VAL A 189 -9.21 42.52 5.24
CA VAL A 189 -9.23 43.98 5.34
C VAL A 189 -9.30 44.33 6.83
N ARG A 190 -8.32 45.12 7.29
CA ARG A 190 -8.29 45.62 8.67
C ARG A 190 -9.11 46.90 8.79
#